data_AF-A0A7C8LED1-F1
#
_entry.id   AF-A0A7C8LED1-F1
#
_cell.length_a   1.000
_cell.length_b   1.000
_cell.length_c   1.000
_cell.angle_alpha   90.00
_cell.angle_beta   90.00
_cell.angle_gamma   90.00
#
_symmetry.space_group_name_H-M   'P 1'
#
loop_
_entity.id
_entity.type
_entity.pdbx_description
1 polymer ?
#
loop_
_entity_poly.entity_id
_entity_poly.type
_entity_poly.pdbx_seq_one_letter_code
_entity_poly.pdbx_strand_id
1 'polypeptide(L)'
;MNEAIIQNFTNKILSVDLKEIFINGNQFILNKGHSYSINNQAGDLAETNFFGKDLEFTIVSNDFEMPISIQLYENISGYYRIFVYNNRGMLTSINLSMGYSDGEISLEIQLKLFSRNMTKEERERNRDMLVMDLAREGIDIVKKNTVCFGKYDVINDKFIDTTEKKFLEQLIKVAIIKGHYMKNKGYELAIL
;
A
#
# COMPACT_ATOMS: atom_id res chain seq x y z
N MET A 1 3.31 20.56 1.28
CA MET A 1 1.86 20.26 1.17
C MET A 1 1.22 20.59 2.50
N ASN A 2 0.00 21.14 2.53
CA ASN A 2 -0.66 21.56 3.76
C ASN A 2 -1.29 20.34 4.47
N GLU A 3 -1.20 20.30 5.80
CA GLU A 3 -1.84 19.31 6.67
C GLU A 3 -3.35 19.19 6.42
N ALA A 4 -4.05 20.29 6.12
CA ALA A 4 -5.48 20.25 5.79
C ALA A 4 -5.80 19.37 4.57
N ILE A 5 -4.91 19.36 3.56
CA ILE A 5 -5.05 18.49 2.37
C ILE A 5 -4.95 17.03 2.79
N ILE A 6 -3.99 16.73 3.66
CA ILE A 6 -3.76 15.39 4.19
C ILE A 6 -4.94 14.94 5.05
N GLN A 7 -5.52 15.83 5.86
CA GLN A 7 -6.69 15.50 6.66
C GLN A 7 -7.92 15.19 5.79
N ASN A 8 -8.14 15.96 4.72
CA ASN A 8 -9.25 15.69 3.79
C ASN A 8 -9.09 14.34 3.08
N PHE A 9 -7.89 14.06 2.55
CA PHE A 9 -7.55 12.76 1.98
C PHE A 9 -7.78 11.63 2.99
N THR A 10 -7.33 11.83 4.23
CA THR A 10 -7.46 10.87 5.34
C THR A 10 -8.91 10.53 5.61
N ASN A 11 -9.77 11.55 5.79
CA ASN A 11 -11.18 11.37 6.10
C ASN A 11 -11.90 10.52 5.04
N LYS A 12 -11.52 10.69 3.76
CA LYS A 12 -12.09 9.88 2.67
C LYS A 12 -11.68 8.43 2.75
N ILE A 13 -10.39 8.15 2.95
CA ILE A 13 -9.91 6.78 3.09
C ILE A 13 -10.53 6.11 4.32
N LEU A 14 -10.61 6.80 5.46
CA LEU A 14 -11.20 6.27 6.68
C LEU A 14 -12.72 6.04 6.59
N SER A 15 -13.39 6.65 5.61
CA SER A 15 -14.80 6.38 5.34
C SER A 15 -15.06 5.02 4.66
N VAL A 16 -14.01 4.35 4.17
CA VAL A 16 -14.11 3.07 3.48
C VAL A 16 -14.24 1.92 4.47
N ASP A 17 -15.34 1.17 4.39
CA ASP A 17 -15.51 -0.12 5.06
C ASP A 17 -15.10 -1.27 4.11
N LEU A 18 -13.80 -1.58 4.06
CA LEU A 18 -13.27 -2.68 3.27
C LEU A 18 -13.10 -3.92 4.16
N LYS A 19 -13.91 -4.96 3.91
CA LYS A 19 -13.93 -6.20 4.71
C LYS A 19 -13.16 -7.36 4.09
N GLU A 20 -12.97 -7.31 2.79
CA GLU A 20 -12.35 -8.38 2.03
C GLU A 20 -11.73 -7.84 0.74
N ILE A 21 -10.76 -8.59 0.24
CA ILE A 21 -10.17 -8.42 -1.09
C ILE A 21 -10.04 -9.79 -1.75
N PHE A 22 -9.93 -9.79 -3.08
CA PHE A 22 -9.65 -10.99 -3.86
C PHE A 22 -8.29 -10.87 -4.53
N ILE A 23 -7.45 -11.90 -4.43
CA ILE A 23 -6.19 -12.01 -5.17
C ILE A 23 -6.21 -13.34 -5.91
N ASN A 24 -6.08 -13.30 -7.22
CA ASN A 24 -6.16 -14.44 -8.14
C ASN A 24 -7.42 -15.30 -7.89
N GLY A 25 -8.57 -14.65 -7.66
CA GLY A 25 -9.83 -15.30 -7.32
C GLY A 25 -9.96 -15.84 -5.89
N ASN A 26 -8.89 -15.81 -5.08
CA ASN A 26 -8.91 -16.26 -3.70
C ASN A 26 -9.32 -15.12 -2.77
N GLN A 27 -10.21 -15.42 -1.82
CA GLN A 27 -10.70 -14.46 -0.84
C GLN A 27 -9.70 -14.28 0.31
N PHE A 28 -9.52 -13.03 0.69
CA PHE A 28 -8.77 -12.61 1.86
C PHE A 28 -9.64 -11.70 2.71
N ILE A 29 -9.93 -12.11 3.94
CA ILE A 29 -10.74 -11.37 4.90
C ILE A 29 -9.83 -10.38 5.64
N LEU A 30 -10.29 -9.14 5.80
CA LEU A 30 -9.61 -8.09 6.54
C LEU A 30 -10.22 -7.95 7.94
N ASN A 31 -9.64 -8.65 8.92
CA ASN A 31 -10.08 -8.53 10.31
C ASN A 31 -9.48 -7.27 10.94
N LYS A 32 -10.33 -6.32 11.37
CA LYS A 32 -9.85 -5.06 11.95
C LYS A 32 -9.04 -5.27 13.22
N GLY A 33 -7.96 -4.51 13.30
CA GLY A 33 -7.06 -4.41 14.45
C GLY A 33 -6.11 -5.59 14.60
N HIS A 34 -5.03 -5.32 15.33
CA HIS A 34 -4.16 -6.30 15.96
C HIS A 34 -3.55 -5.65 17.21
N SER A 35 -2.83 -6.42 18.02
CA SER A 35 -2.44 -6.00 19.38
C SER A 35 -1.41 -4.85 19.45
N TYR A 36 -0.76 -4.47 18.35
CA TYR A 36 0.32 -3.47 18.36
C TYR A 36 0.50 -2.78 17.00
N SER A 37 0.75 -1.47 16.98
CA SER A 37 0.98 -0.75 15.73
C SER A 37 2.29 -1.19 15.07
N ILE A 38 2.18 -1.79 13.88
CA ILE A 38 3.33 -2.23 13.10
C ILE A 38 3.90 -1.02 12.35
N ASN A 39 5.12 -0.61 12.72
CA ASN A 39 5.86 0.46 12.06
C ASN A 39 7.38 0.27 12.19
N ASN A 40 8.16 1.18 11.60
CA ASN A 40 9.62 1.20 11.71
C ASN A 40 10.16 2.00 12.91
N GLN A 41 9.29 2.40 13.84
CA GLN A 41 9.60 3.20 15.02
C GLN A 41 9.10 2.52 16.31
N ALA A 42 9.15 1.18 16.36
CA ALA A 42 8.82 0.38 17.53
C ALA A 42 7.45 0.64 18.19
N GLY A 43 6.47 1.18 17.44
CA GLY A 43 5.14 1.52 17.94
C GLY A 43 4.89 3.00 18.22
N ASP A 44 5.92 3.86 18.19
CA ASP A 44 5.84 5.25 18.65
C ASP A 44 5.04 6.20 17.73
N LEU A 45 4.74 5.79 16.48
CA LEU A 45 4.04 6.63 15.49
C LEU A 45 2.53 6.77 15.68
N ALA A 46 1.94 6.24 16.76
CA ALA A 46 0.49 6.34 16.95
C ALA A 46 0.01 7.80 16.97
N GLU A 47 0.84 8.74 17.42
CA GLU A 47 0.47 10.15 17.59
C GLU A 47 0.54 10.98 16.30
N THR A 48 1.37 10.60 15.32
CA THR A 48 1.57 11.35 14.07
C THR A 48 1.03 10.65 12.83
N ASN A 49 0.45 9.45 13.02
CA ASN A 49 -0.24 8.72 11.97
C ASN A 49 -1.67 9.27 11.77
N PHE A 50 -1.91 9.92 10.64
CA PHE A 50 -3.22 10.44 10.26
C PHE A 50 -4.30 9.35 10.17
N PHE A 51 -3.93 8.11 9.85
CA PHE A 51 -4.88 6.98 9.84
C PHE A 51 -5.17 6.39 11.22
N GLY A 52 -4.48 6.84 12.27
CA GLY A 52 -4.61 6.26 13.61
C GLY A 52 -4.42 4.74 13.60
N LYS A 53 -5.37 4.01 14.21
CA LYS A 53 -5.41 2.53 14.18
C LYS A 53 -6.49 1.97 13.24
N ASP A 54 -7.21 2.83 12.52
CA ASP A 54 -8.37 2.43 11.73
C ASP A 54 -7.99 1.61 10.49
N LEU A 55 -6.76 1.74 9.99
CA LEU A 55 -6.20 0.95 8.90
C LEU A 55 -5.13 -0.05 9.37
N GLU A 56 -5.34 -0.61 10.57
CA GLU A 56 -4.64 -1.79 11.06
C GLU A 56 -5.57 -3.00 10.94
N PHE A 57 -5.09 -4.09 10.32
CA PHE A 57 -5.88 -5.29 10.11
C PHE A 57 -5.02 -6.55 10.01
N THR A 58 -5.60 -7.69 10.35
CA THR A 58 -5.06 -9.00 10.04
C THR A 58 -5.75 -9.55 8.80
N ILE A 59 -4.95 -9.83 7.78
CA ILE A 59 -5.41 -10.48 6.56
C ILE A 59 -5.44 -11.99 6.79
N VAL A 60 -6.59 -12.61 6.54
CA VAL A 60 -6.80 -14.05 6.73
C VAL A 60 -7.32 -14.71 5.46
N SER A 61 -6.72 -15.84 5.09
CA SER A 61 -7.21 -16.83 4.12
C SER A 61 -6.89 -18.24 4.66
N ASN A 62 -7.47 -19.31 4.10
CA ASN A 62 -7.47 -20.67 4.67
C ASN A 62 -6.21 -21.06 5.48
N ASP A 63 -5.01 -20.93 4.88
CA ASP A 63 -3.72 -21.25 5.50
C ASP A 63 -2.77 -20.03 5.56
N PHE A 64 -3.32 -18.82 5.53
CA PHE A 64 -2.58 -17.57 5.48
C PHE A 64 -3.10 -16.59 6.52
N GLU A 65 -2.21 -16.13 7.39
CA GLU A 65 -2.49 -15.03 8.31
C GLU A 65 -1.35 -14.03 8.30
N MET A 66 -1.66 -12.75 8.07
CA MET A 66 -0.65 -11.70 8.09
C MET A 66 -1.21 -10.39 8.64
N PRO A 67 -0.64 -9.85 9.73
CA PRO A 67 -1.00 -8.53 10.19
C PRO A 67 -0.38 -7.47 9.28
N ILE A 68 -1.20 -6.47 8.91
CA ILE A 68 -0.83 -5.31 8.13
C ILE A 68 -1.17 -4.03 8.90
N SER A 69 -0.35 -3.01 8.69
CA SER A 69 -0.59 -1.64 9.13
C SER A 69 -0.41 -0.70 7.95
N ILE A 70 -1.43 0.11 7.64
CA ILE A 70 -1.33 1.22 6.69
C ILE A 70 -1.26 2.51 7.49
N GLN A 71 -0.21 3.29 7.24
CA GLN A 71 0.07 4.50 8.00
C GLN A 71 0.29 5.67 7.06
N LEU A 72 -0.17 6.85 7.45
CA LEU A 72 0.08 8.10 6.74
C LEU A 72 0.67 9.09 7.72
N TYR A 73 1.90 9.51 7.49
CA TYR A 73 2.58 10.49 8.32
C TYR A 73 3.62 11.25 7.51
N GLU A 74 4.06 12.39 8.04
CA GLU A 74 5.19 13.15 7.49
C GLU A 74 6.51 12.47 7.91
N ASN A 75 7.31 12.07 6.93
CA ASN A 75 8.61 11.48 7.23
C ASN A 75 9.64 12.54 7.69
N ILE A 76 10.79 12.10 8.18
CA ILE A 76 11.89 12.99 8.63
C ILE A 76 12.42 13.98 7.58
N SER A 77 12.04 13.80 6.31
CA SER A 77 12.43 14.67 5.20
C SER A 77 11.32 15.65 4.79
N GLY A 78 10.23 15.75 5.57
CA GLY A 78 9.12 16.68 5.30
C GLY A 78 8.17 16.19 4.19
N TYR A 79 8.13 14.88 3.92
CA TYR A 79 7.25 14.32 2.90
C TYR A 79 6.16 13.45 3.53
N TYR A 80 4.90 13.78 3.25
CA TYR A 80 3.76 12.95 3.58
C TYR A 80 3.77 11.70 2.71
N ARG A 81 3.73 10.55 3.37
CA ARG A 81 3.81 9.24 2.72
C ARG A 81 2.82 8.28 3.34
N ILE A 82 2.18 7.50 2.48
CA ILE A 82 1.47 6.30 2.91
C ILE A 82 2.48 5.17 2.95
N PHE A 83 2.55 4.46 4.05
CA PHE A 83 3.37 3.28 4.23
C PHE A 83 2.48 2.07 4.51
N VAL A 84 2.84 0.93 3.93
CA VAL A 84 2.19 -0.34 4.24
C VAL A 84 3.23 -1.27 4.85
N TYR A 85 2.99 -1.74 6.06
CA TYR A 85 3.88 -2.62 6.80
C TYR A 85 3.25 -3.98 7.07
N ASN A 86 4.09 -5.00 7.23
CA ASN A 86 3.77 -6.19 8.00
C ASN A 86 4.78 -6.36 9.15
N ASN A 87 4.63 -7.42 9.96
CA ASN A 87 5.52 -7.70 11.09
C ASN A 87 7.00 -7.95 10.71
N ARG A 88 7.33 -8.09 9.42
CA ARG A 88 8.71 -8.20 8.89
C ARG A 88 9.19 -6.89 8.22
N GLY A 89 8.39 -5.83 8.28
CA GLY A 89 8.74 -4.48 7.83
C GLY A 89 7.93 -3.99 6.64
N MET A 90 8.42 -2.94 5.98
CA MET A 90 7.67 -2.23 4.94
C MET A 90 7.46 -3.09 3.69
N LEU A 91 6.22 -3.21 3.24
CA LEU A 91 5.82 -3.86 1.99
C LEU A 91 5.93 -2.87 0.82
N THR A 92 5.36 -1.68 0.99
CA THR A 92 5.38 -0.62 -0.03
C THR A 92 5.11 0.76 0.57
N SER A 93 5.23 1.82 -0.24
CA SER A 93 4.91 3.19 0.16
C SER A 93 4.52 4.07 -1.03
N ILE A 94 3.59 5.01 -0.83
CA ILE A 94 3.22 6.07 -1.78
C ILE A 94 3.72 7.41 -1.25
N ASN A 95 4.30 8.24 -2.12
CA ASN A 95 4.72 9.58 -1.75
C ASN A 95 3.71 10.63 -2.23
N LEU A 96 2.86 11.09 -1.31
CA LEU A 96 1.82 12.08 -1.61
C LEU A 96 2.44 13.45 -1.91
N SER A 97 3.45 13.86 -1.13
CA SER A 97 4.12 15.16 -1.34
C SER A 97 4.83 15.27 -2.68
N MET A 98 5.49 14.20 -3.13
CA MET A 98 6.18 14.21 -4.44
C MET A 98 5.22 13.97 -5.61
N GLY A 99 4.06 13.37 -5.36
CA GLY A 99 2.99 13.21 -6.35
C GLY A 99 2.15 14.47 -6.54
N TYR A 100 2.31 15.49 -5.69
CA TYR A 100 1.53 16.72 -5.73
C TYR A 100 2.04 17.69 -6.81
N SER A 101 1.19 18.00 -7.78
CA SER A 101 1.40 19.04 -8.80
C SER A 101 0.06 19.66 -9.18
N ASP A 102 0.03 20.99 -9.34
CA ASP A 102 -1.11 21.71 -9.92
C ASP A 102 -2.49 21.39 -9.30
N GLY A 103 -2.52 21.14 -7.99
CA GLY A 103 -3.77 20.83 -7.27
C GLY A 103 -4.20 19.36 -7.34
N GLU A 104 -3.37 18.47 -7.89
CA GLU A 104 -3.61 17.03 -7.92
C GLU A 104 -2.48 16.27 -7.21
N ILE A 105 -2.81 15.15 -6.57
CA ILE A 105 -1.83 14.18 -6.05
C ILE A 105 -1.92 12.92 -6.91
N SER A 106 -0.84 12.61 -7.63
CA SER A 106 -0.71 11.34 -8.35
C SER A 106 -0.46 10.20 -7.37
N LEU A 107 -1.30 9.16 -7.40
CA LEU A 107 -1.22 8.02 -6.50
C LEU A 107 -0.49 6.89 -7.21
N GLU A 108 0.82 6.81 -7.01
CA GLU A 108 1.68 5.93 -7.79
C GLU A 108 2.76 5.22 -6.95
N ILE A 109 3.14 4.01 -7.39
CA ILE A 109 4.24 3.24 -6.80
C ILE A 109 5.13 2.69 -7.91
N GLN A 110 6.42 3.02 -7.86
CA GLN A 110 7.40 2.33 -8.70
C GLN A 110 7.73 0.95 -8.14
N LEU A 111 7.53 -0.10 -8.95
CA LEU A 111 7.78 -1.50 -8.60
C LEU A 111 9.29 -1.79 -8.57
N LYS A 112 9.90 -1.51 -7.43
CA LYS A 112 11.30 -1.87 -7.13
C LYS A 112 11.36 -3.01 -6.12
N LEU A 113 12.17 -4.02 -6.42
CA LEU A 113 12.50 -5.11 -5.52
C LEU A 113 13.90 -4.91 -4.97
N PHE A 114 13.98 -4.74 -3.64
CA PHE A 114 15.25 -4.68 -2.91
C PHE A 114 15.30 -5.82 -1.92
N SER A 115 16.22 -6.76 -2.16
CA SER A 115 16.58 -7.81 -1.21
C SER A 115 18.08 -8.02 -1.30
N ARG A 116 18.75 -8.12 -0.15
CA ARG A 116 20.22 -8.31 -0.06
C ARG A 116 20.67 -9.63 -0.68
N ASN A 117 19.78 -10.62 -0.74
CA ASN A 117 20.08 -11.99 -1.15
C ASN A 117 19.59 -12.30 -2.57
N MET A 118 19.32 -11.27 -3.39
CA MET A 118 18.78 -11.45 -4.74
C MET A 118 19.74 -10.87 -5.76
N THR A 119 20.13 -11.69 -6.74
CA THR A 119 20.97 -11.26 -7.86
C THR A 119 20.24 -10.23 -8.72
N LYS A 120 20.96 -9.60 -9.66
CA LYS A 120 20.33 -8.67 -10.61
C LYS A 120 19.29 -9.40 -11.49
N GLU A 121 19.64 -10.56 -12.03
CA GLU A 121 18.77 -11.36 -12.90
C GLU A 121 17.52 -11.85 -12.17
N GLU A 122 17.67 -12.35 -10.94
CA GLU A 122 16.51 -12.74 -10.12
C GLU A 122 15.61 -11.55 -9.79
N ARG A 123 16.18 -10.36 -9.56
CA ARG A 123 15.38 -9.13 -9.34
C ARG A 123 14.59 -8.74 -10.58
N GLU A 124 15.19 -8.86 -11.76
CA GLU A 124 14.52 -8.56 -13.02
C GLU A 124 13.39 -9.58 -13.27
N ARG A 125 13.68 -10.88 -13.16
CA ARG A 125 12.69 -11.94 -13.31
C ARG A 125 11.52 -11.80 -12.31
N ASN A 126 11.80 -11.60 -11.02
CA ASN A 126 10.76 -11.46 -10.01
C ASN A 126 9.94 -10.19 -10.20
N ARG A 127 10.54 -9.11 -10.72
CA ARG A 127 9.81 -7.88 -11.04
C ARG A 127 8.89 -8.09 -12.25
N ASP A 128 9.33 -8.83 -13.25
CA ASP A 128 8.51 -9.12 -14.43
C ASP A 128 7.32 -10.02 -14.05
N MET A 129 7.54 -11.03 -13.20
CA MET A 129 6.47 -11.84 -12.61
C MET A 129 5.50 -11.01 -11.75
N LEU A 130 6.02 -10.12 -10.89
CA LEU A 130 5.22 -9.16 -10.12
C LEU A 130 4.34 -8.31 -11.04
N VAL A 131 4.90 -7.77 -12.12
CA VAL A 131 4.15 -6.96 -13.10
C VAL A 131 3.03 -7.79 -13.73
N MET A 132 3.32 -9.03 -14.13
CA MET A 132 2.32 -9.93 -14.71
C MET A 132 1.17 -10.23 -13.73
N ASP A 133 1.48 -10.52 -12.47
CA ASP A 133 0.45 -10.84 -11.47
C ASP A 133 -0.41 -9.63 -11.12
N LEU A 134 0.19 -8.45 -10.98
CA LEU A 134 -0.55 -7.21 -10.76
C LEU A 134 -1.44 -6.86 -11.96
N ALA A 135 -0.95 -7.07 -13.19
CA ALA A 135 -1.76 -6.87 -14.38
C ALA A 135 -2.97 -7.83 -14.44
N ARG A 136 -2.80 -9.09 -14.00
CA ARG A 136 -3.91 -10.06 -13.87
C ARG A 136 -4.97 -9.61 -12.86
N GLU A 137 -4.58 -8.87 -11.83
CA GLU A 137 -5.49 -8.24 -10.87
C GLU A 137 -6.19 -6.97 -11.40
N GLY A 138 -5.96 -6.60 -12.66
CA GLY A 138 -6.52 -5.38 -13.26
C GLY A 138 -5.92 -4.10 -12.67
N ILE A 139 -4.65 -4.14 -12.26
CA ILE A 139 -3.91 -2.98 -11.78
C ILE A 139 -3.13 -2.36 -12.94
N ASP A 140 -3.33 -1.06 -13.16
CA ASP A 140 -2.69 -0.34 -14.26
C ASP A 140 -1.21 -0.11 -13.98
N ILE A 141 -0.38 -0.59 -14.92
CA ILE A 141 1.08 -0.45 -14.87
C ILE A 141 1.51 0.40 -16.06
N VAL A 142 2.02 1.60 -15.77
CA VAL A 142 2.53 2.54 -16.76
C VAL A 142 4.05 2.36 -16.94
N LYS A 143 4.64 3.26 -17.75
CA LYS A 143 6.07 3.21 -18.09
C LYS A 143 6.96 3.13 -16.84
N LYS A 144 8.08 2.42 -16.97
CA LYS A 144 9.09 2.20 -15.91
C LYS A 144 8.58 1.36 -14.71
N ASN A 145 7.61 0.47 -14.96
CA ASN A 145 7.02 -0.44 -13.98
C ASN A 145 6.42 0.34 -12.80
N THR A 146 5.67 1.39 -13.11
CA THR A 146 4.98 2.19 -12.10
C THR A 146 3.51 1.79 -12.08
N VAL A 147 3.00 1.40 -10.92
CA VAL A 147 1.57 1.24 -10.70
C VAL A 147 0.95 2.62 -10.57
N CYS A 148 -0.14 2.86 -11.30
CA CYS A 148 -0.98 4.04 -11.13
C CYS A 148 -2.31 3.61 -10.50
N PHE A 149 -2.68 4.22 -9.39
CA PHE A 149 -3.96 3.97 -8.73
C PHE A 149 -5.02 5.03 -9.06
N GLY A 150 -4.69 6.00 -9.92
CA GLY A 150 -5.48 7.21 -10.16
C GLY A 150 -4.86 8.44 -9.49
N LYS A 151 -5.68 9.46 -9.26
CA LYS A 151 -5.25 10.71 -8.62
C LYS A 151 -6.23 11.14 -7.53
N TYR A 152 -5.77 12.05 -6.69
CA TYR A 152 -6.63 12.80 -5.78
C TYR A 152 -6.59 14.29 -6.12
N ASP A 153 -7.75 14.83 -6.47
CA ASP A 153 -7.96 16.25 -6.75
C ASP A 153 -8.13 16.99 -5.42
N VAL A 154 -7.16 17.84 -5.10
CA VAL A 154 -7.11 18.59 -3.86
C VAL A 154 -8.10 19.76 -3.88
N ILE A 155 -8.36 20.33 -5.06
CA ILE A 155 -9.24 21.49 -5.21
C ILE A 155 -10.69 21.07 -5.02
N ASN A 156 -11.08 19.95 -5.65
CA ASN A 156 -12.44 19.44 -5.61
C ASN A 156 -12.65 18.36 -4.54
N ASP A 157 -11.62 18.03 -3.78
CA ASP A 157 -11.64 17.03 -2.72
C ASP A 157 -12.26 15.70 -3.20
N LYS A 158 -11.66 15.08 -4.22
CA LYS A 158 -12.19 13.83 -4.81
C LYS A 158 -11.12 12.97 -5.45
N PHE A 159 -11.37 11.67 -5.55
CA PHE A 159 -10.54 10.76 -6.35
C PHE A 159 -10.92 10.87 -7.84
N ILE A 160 -9.91 10.82 -8.71
CA ILE A 160 -10.02 10.83 -10.18
C ILE A 160 -9.48 9.51 -10.72
N ASP A 161 -10.18 8.94 -11.71
CA ASP A 161 -9.88 7.64 -12.35
C ASP A 161 -9.85 6.45 -11.37
N THR A 162 -10.37 6.64 -10.17
CA THR A 162 -10.47 5.64 -9.10
C THR A 162 -11.52 6.06 -8.08
N THR A 163 -11.72 5.24 -7.05
CA THR A 163 -12.50 5.58 -5.85
C THR A 163 -11.66 5.33 -4.61
N GLU A 164 -12.03 5.89 -3.47
CA GLU A 164 -11.39 5.64 -2.17
C GLU A 164 -11.27 4.14 -1.90
N LYS A 165 -12.38 3.42 -2.13
CA LYS A 165 -12.46 1.96 -1.94
C LYS A 165 -11.54 1.23 -2.90
N LYS A 166 -11.55 1.59 -4.18
CA LYS A 166 -10.73 0.91 -5.20
C LYS A 166 -9.24 1.18 -4.98
N PHE A 167 -8.88 2.40 -4.63
CA PHE A 167 -7.52 2.78 -4.25
C PHE A 167 -7.03 1.95 -3.07
N LEU A 168 -7.80 1.88 -1.97
CA LEU A 168 -7.42 1.13 -0.78
C LEU A 168 -7.29 -0.38 -1.08
N GLU A 169 -8.25 -0.95 -1.80
CA GLU A 169 -8.22 -2.34 -2.25
C GLU A 169 -6.95 -2.64 -3.05
N GLN A 170 -6.66 -1.84 -4.09
CA GLN A 170 -5.50 -2.04 -4.94
C GLN A 170 -4.18 -1.80 -4.20
N LEU A 171 -4.11 -0.80 -3.30
CA LEU A 171 -2.93 -0.57 -2.47
C LEU A 171 -2.58 -1.81 -1.64
N ILE A 172 -3.58 -2.42 -1.01
CA ILE A 172 -3.41 -3.64 -0.22
C ILE A 172 -2.95 -4.79 -1.14
N LYS A 173 -3.61 -5.01 -2.28
CA LYS A 173 -3.19 -6.05 -3.25
C LYS A 173 -1.73 -5.87 -3.69
N VAL A 174 -1.36 -4.65 -4.11
CA VAL A 174 0.02 -4.33 -4.51
C VAL A 174 0.99 -4.61 -3.39
N ALA A 175 0.66 -4.22 -2.15
CA ALA A 175 1.54 -4.44 -1.01
C ALA A 175 1.79 -5.93 -0.75
N ILE A 176 0.75 -6.77 -0.79
CA ILE A 176 0.85 -8.21 -0.53
C ILE A 176 1.60 -8.91 -1.68
N ILE A 177 1.20 -8.67 -2.93
CA ILE A 177 1.83 -9.32 -4.08
C ILE A 177 3.30 -8.89 -4.20
N LYS A 178 3.59 -7.59 -4.04
CA LYS A 178 4.98 -7.10 -4.02
C LYS A 178 5.78 -7.71 -2.87
N GLY A 179 5.20 -7.84 -1.68
CA GLY A 179 5.86 -8.42 -0.51
C GLY A 179 6.24 -9.88 -0.70
N HIS A 180 5.40 -10.67 -1.36
CA HIS A 180 5.73 -12.04 -1.79
C HIS A 180 7.02 -12.06 -2.64
N TYR A 181 7.08 -11.23 -3.69
CA TYR A 181 8.24 -11.16 -4.58
C TYR A 181 9.51 -10.56 -3.93
N MET A 182 9.41 -9.88 -2.78
CA MET A 182 10.58 -9.42 -2.03
C MET A 182 11.33 -10.56 -1.32
N LYS A 183 10.67 -11.72 -1.08
CA LYS A 183 11.25 -12.92 -0.44
C LYS A 183 11.88 -12.69 0.95
N ASN A 184 11.50 -11.61 1.63
CA ASN A 184 11.99 -11.28 2.98
C ASN A 184 10.89 -10.77 3.92
N LYS A 185 9.62 -11.01 3.55
CA LYS A 185 8.45 -10.54 4.30
C LYS A 185 7.80 -11.62 5.15
N GLY A 186 8.38 -12.81 5.19
CA GLY A 186 7.97 -13.88 6.11
C GLY A 186 6.69 -14.60 5.70
N TYR A 187 6.28 -14.49 4.44
CA TYR A 187 5.18 -15.24 3.85
C TYR A 187 5.44 -15.50 2.37
N GLU A 188 4.74 -16.50 1.85
CA GLU A 188 4.63 -16.78 0.42
C GLU A 188 3.14 -16.93 0.07
N LEU A 189 2.74 -16.44 -1.11
CA LEU A 189 1.39 -16.65 -1.61
C LEU A 189 1.42 -17.90 -2.49
N ALA A 190 0.95 -19.02 -1.97
CA ALA A 190 0.88 -20.29 -2.72
C ALA A 190 -0.03 -20.23 -3.96
N ILE A 191 -0.81 -19.16 -4.08
CA ILE A 191 -1.84 -18.94 -5.11
C ILE A 191 -1.33 -18.14 -6.33
N LEU A 192 -0.07 -17.69 -6.33
CA LEU A 192 0.54 -16.92 -7.42
C LEU A 192 1.39 -17.79 -8.35
#